data_AF-A0A0M9GD48-F1
#
_entry.id   AF-A0A0M9GD48-F1
#
_cell.length_a   1.000
_cell.length_b   1.000
_cell.length_c   1.000
_cell.angle_alpha   90.00
_cell.angle_beta   90.00
_cell.angle_gamma   90.00
#
_symmetry.space_group_name_H-M   'P 1'
#
loop_
_entity.id
_entity.type
_entity.pdbx_description
1 polymer ?
#
loop_
_entity_poly.entity_id
_entity_poly.type
_entity_poly.pdbx_seq_one_letter_code
_entity_poly.pdbx_strand_id
1 'polypeptide(L)'
;MAISLKVKSNYGGNLVSQKYQPVETPALEVADKDDCLALANERINVLSEFCKLPRVLDFFTGGTAAAILHAEDQATSLPPLVVISSNRSSWIACGFARGADRLSELGLNEFTDVTDLRALDPRPGPDTRPVPAWYYPPRVNSPGRRIYVMVHVLEYKKYRKALGAVPNLHVIGWSFHADGTDWWLSGDYPYVGFGASRYAAIEFCKWLRRNSNHRWDYAWLVDDNVYYLNSFRGLAEAEAAMLARGYVGLGFGSETATDTTDAILADRKAKRRFVSNPGGTYAGSTFRKDRVLQQAVLWNIDWLDQHNLNFSPYFIASAEDTSITNYLDTHGHAFGITTESTILKQTNSYFDDDKLGKTLNSIRYNYERWYAITEGARRVINKEGAATPVPLKDLIVNSVFPVSLIKDQATKNEARNRAICQATESILAVGVKHDGFTPDQLFQPNGNQQQVTSIT
;
A
#
# COMPACT_ATOMS: atom_id res chain seq x y z
N MET A 1 9.37 22.84 -20.84
CA MET A 1 10.79 22.48 -21.06
C MET A 1 10.76 20.98 -21.34
N ALA A 2 11.72 20.15 -20.93
CA ALA A 2 11.54 18.69 -21.00
C ALA A 2 12.25 18.03 -19.82
N ILE A 3 11.50 17.23 -19.06
CA ILE A 3 12.00 16.56 -17.85
C ILE A 3 13.07 15.56 -18.25
N SER A 4 14.21 15.61 -17.57
CA SER A 4 15.33 14.72 -17.86
C SER A 4 15.24 13.42 -17.07
N LEU A 5 15.21 12.30 -17.78
CA LEU A 5 15.07 10.95 -17.21
C LEU A 5 16.27 10.08 -17.55
N LYS A 6 16.59 9.15 -16.66
CA LYS A 6 17.62 8.12 -16.87
C LYS A 6 16.98 6.74 -16.82
N VAL A 7 17.35 5.86 -17.74
CA VAL A 7 16.75 4.52 -17.86
C VAL A 7 17.21 3.65 -16.69
N LYS A 8 16.30 2.79 -16.21
CA LYS A 8 16.63 1.79 -15.19
C LYS A 8 16.74 0.40 -15.80
N SER A 9 17.97 -0.08 -16.00
CA SER A 9 18.24 -1.38 -16.65
C SER A 9 17.68 -2.59 -15.91
N ASN A 10 17.50 -2.50 -14.59
CA ASN A 10 16.91 -3.58 -13.81
C ASN A 10 15.39 -3.46 -13.60
N TYR A 11 14.70 -2.63 -14.40
CA TYR A 11 13.24 -2.54 -14.37
C TYR A 11 12.57 -3.90 -14.60
N GLY A 12 11.55 -4.21 -13.79
CA GLY A 12 10.83 -5.48 -13.81
C GLY A 12 11.46 -6.59 -12.95
N GLY A 13 12.50 -6.27 -12.17
CA GLY A 13 13.12 -7.18 -11.22
C GLY A 13 12.28 -7.49 -9.97
N ASN A 14 12.87 -8.24 -9.04
CA ASN A 14 12.17 -8.76 -7.86
C ASN A 14 12.13 -7.77 -6.68
N LEU A 15 12.95 -6.72 -6.70
CA LEU A 15 12.92 -5.68 -5.68
C LEU A 15 11.76 -4.72 -5.94
N VAL A 16 11.15 -4.15 -4.89
CA VAL A 16 10.08 -3.14 -5.05
C VAL A 16 10.59 -1.96 -5.88
N SER A 17 11.82 -1.50 -5.61
CA SER A 17 12.49 -0.44 -6.37
C SER A 17 12.78 -0.83 -7.82
N GLN A 18 12.74 -2.10 -8.20
CA GLN A 18 12.93 -2.56 -9.58
C GLN A 18 11.60 -2.78 -10.29
N LYS A 19 10.61 -3.31 -9.59
CA LYS A 19 9.31 -3.71 -10.16
C LYS A 19 8.45 -2.52 -10.61
N TYR A 20 8.57 -1.38 -9.93
CA TYR A 20 7.66 -0.25 -10.07
C TYR A 20 8.33 1.04 -10.54
N GLN A 21 9.60 0.97 -10.98
CA GLN A 21 10.40 2.14 -11.39
C GLN A 21 11.09 1.87 -12.74
N PRO A 22 10.46 2.23 -13.87
CA PRO A 22 11.05 2.07 -15.22
C PRO A 22 12.22 3.02 -15.49
N VAL A 23 12.31 4.11 -14.72
CA VAL A 23 13.36 5.11 -14.77
C VAL A 23 14.04 5.22 -13.40
N GLU A 24 15.28 5.69 -13.38
CA GLU A 24 15.92 6.11 -12.13
C GLU A 24 15.15 7.30 -11.52
N THR A 25 15.40 7.60 -10.25
CA THR A 25 14.79 8.75 -9.57
C THR A 25 15.02 10.02 -10.41
N PRO A 26 13.96 10.67 -10.91
CA PRO A 26 14.10 11.88 -11.71
C PRO A 26 14.89 12.95 -10.96
N ALA A 27 15.73 13.68 -11.66
CA ALA A 27 16.39 14.88 -11.15
C ALA A 27 15.66 16.08 -11.76
N LEU A 28 14.75 16.68 -10.99
CA LEU A 28 13.91 17.78 -11.43
C LEU A 28 14.59 19.12 -11.14
N GLU A 29 14.57 20.00 -12.12
CA GLU A 29 15.07 21.38 -12.02
C GLU A 29 13.91 22.35 -11.81
N VAL A 30 14.18 23.57 -11.34
CA VAL A 30 13.15 24.64 -11.16
C VAL A 30 12.34 24.85 -12.44
N ALA A 31 12.97 24.74 -13.60
CA ALA A 31 12.33 24.95 -14.89
C ALA A 31 11.41 23.78 -15.34
N ASP A 32 11.42 22.65 -14.64
CA ASP A 32 10.50 21.52 -14.88
C ASP A 32 9.15 21.70 -14.15
N LYS A 33 9.01 22.75 -13.33
CA LYS A 33 7.82 23.02 -12.51
C LYS A 33 6.52 22.95 -13.29
N ASP A 34 6.43 23.68 -14.41
CA ASP A 34 5.21 23.77 -15.20
C ASP A 34 4.85 22.42 -15.85
N ASP A 35 5.86 21.63 -16.25
CA ASP A 35 5.66 20.30 -16.81
C ASP A 35 5.16 19.32 -15.74
N CYS A 36 5.68 19.42 -14.50
CA CYS A 36 5.21 18.63 -13.36
C CYS A 36 3.78 18.99 -12.93
N LEU A 37 3.47 20.30 -12.85
CA LEU A 37 2.12 20.78 -12.55
C LEU A 37 1.12 20.34 -13.61
N ALA A 38 1.50 20.41 -14.89
CA ALA A 38 0.66 19.96 -15.98
C ALA A 38 0.35 18.46 -15.89
N LEU A 39 1.34 17.62 -15.58
CA LEU A 39 1.14 16.19 -15.34
C LEU A 39 0.19 15.91 -14.16
N ALA A 40 0.35 16.64 -13.04
CA ALA A 40 -0.52 16.48 -11.88
C ALA A 40 -1.96 16.87 -12.20
N ASN A 41 -2.14 18.04 -12.84
CA ASN A 41 -3.46 18.54 -13.24
C ASN A 41 -4.12 17.64 -14.28
N GLU A 42 -3.38 17.09 -15.23
CA GLU A 42 -3.91 16.10 -16.18
C GLU A 42 -4.49 14.89 -15.47
N ARG A 43 -3.79 14.35 -14.46
CA ARG A 43 -4.31 13.21 -13.71
C ARG A 43 -5.57 13.54 -12.92
N ILE A 44 -5.58 14.71 -12.28
CA ILE A 44 -6.75 15.22 -11.57
C ILE A 44 -7.93 15.37 -12.52
N ASN A 45 -7.70 16.04 -13.66
CA ASN A 45 -8.71 16.32 -14.68
C ASN A 45 -9.28 15.05 -15.28
N VAL A 46 -8.45 14.04 -15.59
CA VAL A 46 -8.94 12.74 -16.10
C VAL A 46 -9.98 12.16 -15.14
N LEU A 47 -9.72 12.11 -13.83
CA LEU A 47 -10.71 11.53 -12.92
C LEU A 47 -11.90 12.46 -12.68
N SER A 48 -11.72 13.78 -12.66
CA SER A 48 -12.85 14.71 -12.47
C SER A 48 -13.77 14.79 -13.69
N GLU A 49 -13.23 14.78 -14.91
CA GLU A 49 -13.99 14.84 -16.17
C GLU A 49 -14.85 13.59 -16.38
N PHE A 50 -14.36 12.42 -15.96
CA PHE A 50 -15.15 11.18 -15.94
C PHE A 50 -15.97 11.01 -14.66
N CYS A 51 -16.10 12.09 -13.90
CA CYS A 51 -16.78 12.19 -12.62
C CYS A 51 -16.29 11.17 -11.59
N LYS A 52 -15.16 10.49 -11.75
CA LYS A 52 -14.70 9.40 -10.87
C LYS A 52 -14.23 9.87 -9.50
N LEU A 53 -13.73 11.11 -9.40
CA LEU A 53 -13.39 11.77 -8.15
C LEU A 53 -13.71 13.27 -8.22
N PRO A 54 -14.12 13.89 -7.10
CA PRO A 54 -14.51 13.25 -5.85
C PRO A 54 -15.87 12.53 -5.97
N ARG A 55 -16.01 11.36 -5.33
CA ARG A 55 -17.26 10.59 -5.25
C ARG A 55 -17.43 10.01 -3.86
N VAL A 56 -18.66 9.66 -3.47
CA VAL A 56 -18.92 8.90 -2.25
C VAL A 56 -18.09 7.62 -2.26
N LEU A 57 -17.49 7.28 -1.11
CA LEU A 57 -16.75 6.04 -0.92
C LEU A 57 -17.60 5.05 -0.13
N ASP A 58 -17.97 3.94 -0.77
CA ASP A 58 -18.78 2.89 -0.18
C ASP A 58 -17.89 1.79 0.41
N PHE A 59 -18.20 1.40 1.64
CA PHE A 59 -17.63 0.25 2.32
C PHE A 59 -18.66 -0.87 2.44
N PHE A 60 -18.23 -2.10 2.20
CA PHE A 60 -19.08 -3.30 2.23
C PHE A 60 -18.60 -4.22 3.33
N THR A 61 -19.49 -4.60 4.25
CA THR A 61 -19.16 -5.46 5.38
C THR A 61 -20.11 -6.65 5.51
N GLY A 62 -19.69 -7.65 6.29
CA GLY A 62 -20.45 -8.87 6.53
C GLY A 62 -21.45 -8.75 7.67
N GLY A 63 -21.30 -7.72 8.51
CA GLY A 63 -22.20 -7.35 9.60
C GLY A 63 -22.82 -5.99 9.36
N THR A 64 -23.33 -5.35 10.41
CA THR A 64 -23.84 -3.97 10.32
C THR A 64 -22.74 -2.97 10.68
N ALA A 65 -22.85 -1.73 10.18
CA ALA A 65 -21.99 -0.63 10.64
C ALA A 65 -22.01 -0.51 12.18
N ALA A 66 -23.21 -0.62 12.78
CA ALA A 66 -23.38 -0.59 14.23
C ALA A 66 -22.59 -1.71 14.96
N ALA A 67 -22.47 -2.91 14.38
CA ALA A 67 -21.70 -3.99 14.99
C ALA A 67 -20.18 -3.71 14.95
N ILE A 68 -19.69 -3.10 13.86
CA ILE A 68 -18.29 -2.66 13.77
C ILE A 68 -18.02 -1.57 14.82
N LEU A 69 -18.88 -0.54 14.88
CA LEU A 69 -18.72 0.56 15.82
C LEU A 69 -18.81 0.09 17.27
N HIS A 70 -19.75 -0.81 17.58
CA HIS A 70 -19.86 -1.39 18.91
C HIS A 70 -18.60 -2.14 19.34
N ALA A 71 -17.92 -2.82 18.41
CA ALA A 71 -16.66 -3.51 18.70
C ALA A 71 -15.50 -2.53 18.95
N GLU A 72 -15.51 -1.38 18.27
CA GLU A 72 -14.52 -0.30 18.42
C GLU A 72 -14.79 0.61 19.64
N ASP A 73 -16.03 0.69 20.10
CA ASP A 73 -16.44 1.52 21.24
C ASP A 73 -16.06 0.93 22.61
N GLN A 74 -15.66 -0.33 22.63
CA GLN A 74 -15.24 -1.02 23.85
C GLN A 74 -14.06 -0.30 24.51
N ALA A 75 -14.05 -0.22 25.84
CA ALA A 75 -13.02 0.48 26.59
C ALA A 75 -11.60 -0.08 26.38
N THR A 76 -11.50 -1.34 25.92
CA THR A 76 -10.25 -2.03 25.62
C THR A 76 -9.85 -1.93 24.15
N SER A 77 -10.57 -1.17 23.31
CA SER A 77 -10.22 -1.03 21.90
C SER A 77 -8.86 -0.35 21.74
N LEU A 78 -8.03 -0.92 20.88
CA LEU A 78 -6.68 -0.47 20.55
C LEU A 78 -6.63 -0.05 19.07
N PRO A 79 -5.66 0.79 18.67
CA PRO A 79 -5.44 1.17 17.26
C PRO A 79 -5.60 -0.02 16.29
N PRO A 80 -6.52 0.02 15.30
CA PRO A 80 -6.78 -1.14 14.46
C PRO A 80 -5.60 -1.45 13.53
N LEU A 81 -5.56 -2.70 13.05
CA LEU A 81 -4.66 -3.15 11.99
C LEU A 81 -5.43 -3.27 10.68
N VAL A 82 -5.13 -2.40 9.73
CA VAL A 82 -5.76 -2.36 8.41
C VAL A 82 -4.80 -2.93 7.38
N VAL A 83 -5.17 -4.09 6.84
CA VAL A 83 -4.39 -4.84 5.86
C VAL A 83 -4.92 -4.53 4.47
N ILE A 84 -4.08 -4.02 3.59
CA ILE A 84 -4.46 -3.74 2.21
C ILE A 84 -4.09 -4.95 1.36
N SER A 85 -5.07 -5.52 0.67
CA SER A 85 -4.90 -6.75 -0.08
C SER A 85 -5.62 -6.73 -1.42
N SER A 86 -5.09 -7.52 -2.36
CA SER A 86 -5.75 -7.83 -3.64
C SER A 86 -5.31 -9.20 -4.12
N ASN A 87 -6.24 -9.98 -4.69
CA ASN A 87 -6.00 -11.24 -5.39
C ASN A 87 -5.15 -12.28 -4.61
N ARG A 88 -5.28 -12.30 -3.28
CA ARG A 88 -4.46 -13.10 -2.35
C ARG A 88 -5.26 -13.77 -1.23
N SER A 89 -6.58 -13.84 -1.31
CA SER A 89 -7.42 -14.41 -0.23
C SER A 89 -7.04 -15.84 0.12
N SER A 90 -6.81 -16.70 -0.89
CA SER A 90 -6.40 -18.09 -0.66
C SER A 90 -4.98 -18.18 -0.11
N TRP A 91 -4.07 -17.28 -0.53
CA TRP A 91 -2.71 -17.20 0.02
C TRP A 91 -2.72 -16.89 1.52
N ILE A 92 -3.50 -15.88 1.93
CA ILE A 92 -3.67 -15.49 3.34
C ILE A 92 -4.28 -16.66 4.13
N ALA A 93 -5.35 -17.27 3.61
CA ALA A 93 -6.01 -18.40 4.26
C ALA A 93 -5.05 -19.58 4.46
N CYS A 94 -4.21 -19.90 3.47
CA CYS A 94 -3.17 -20.93 3.60
C CYS A 94 -2.13 -20.59 4.68
N GLY A 95 -1.69 -19.34 4.76
CA GLY A 95 -0.78 -18.88 5.81
C GLY A 95 -1.40 -18.98 7.21
N PHE A 96 -2.68 -18.63 7.34
CA PHE A 96 -3.40 -18.76 8.61
C PHE A 96 -3.64 -20.22 9.02
N ALA A 97 -3.98 -21.09 8.07
CA ALA A 97 -4.08 -22.52 8.31
C ALA A 97 -2.74 -23.11 8.78
N ARG A 98 -1.63 -22.70 8.16
CA ARG A 98 -0.29 -23.07 8.64
C ARG A 98 -0.02 -22.57 10.06
N GLY A 99 -0.48 -21.37 10.40
CA GLY A 99 -0.37 -20.82 11.76
C GLY A 99 -1.14 -21.64 12.79
N ALA A 100 -2.38 -22.02 12.47
CA ALA A 100 -3.21 -22.87 13.30
C ALA A 100 -2.59 -24.27 13.50
N ASP A 101 -2.08 -24.89 12.43
CA ASP A 101 -1.36 -26.16 12.51
C ASP A 101 -0.16 -26.04 13.48
N ARG A 102 0.59 -24.94 13.37
CA ARG A 102 1.77 -24.72 14.20
C ARG A 102 1.43 -24.52 15.67
N LEU A 103 0.36 -23.80 15.98
CA LEU A 103 -0.14 -23.62 17.34
C LEU A 103 -0.58 -24.95 17.95
N SER A 104 -1.30 -25.77 17.18
CA SER A 104 -1.69 -27.13 17.57
C SER A 104 -0.49 -28.01 17.89
N GLU A 105 0.54 -28.01 17.05
CA GLU A 105 1.80 -28.74 17.27
C GLU A 105 2.54 -28.31 18.55
N LEU A 106 2.45 -27.02 18.89
CA LEU A 106 3.08 -26.45 20.08
C LEU A 106 2.22 -26.62 21.34
N GLY A 107 0.96 -27.06 21.23
CA GLY A 107 0.01 -27.10 22.33
C GLY A 107 -0.37 -25.70 22.84
N LEU A 108 -0.44 -24.71 21.95
CA LEU A 108 -0.74 -23.32 22.27
C LEU A 108 -2.03 -22.87 21.58
N ASN A 109 -2.72 -21.89 22.17
CA ASN A 109 -3.87 -21.24 21.54
C ASN A 109 -3.47 -20.02 20.69
N GLU A 110 -2.35 -19.39 21.06
CA GLU A 110 -1.84 -18.16 20.46
C GLU A 110 -0.32 -18.10 20.59
N PHE A 111 0.31 -17.33 19.72
CA PHE A 111 1.73 -16.99 19.84
C PHE A 111 1.90 -15.89 20.89
N THR A 112 3.12 -15.66 21.37
CA THR A 112 3.37 -14.61 22.35
C THR A 112 2.98 -13.24 21.81
N ASP A 113 3.44 -12.92 20.59
CA ASP A 113 3.06 -11.73 19.85
C ASP A 113 3.53 -11.88 18.38
N VAL A 114 3.47 -10.78 17.62
CA VAL A 114 3.88 -10.74 16.22
C VAL A 114 5.38 -10.98 16.01
N THR A 115 6.19 -10.92 17.06
CA THR A 115 7.65 -11.14 17.05
C THR A 115 8.02 -12.59 17.33
N ASP A 116 7.07 -13.43 17.72
CA ASP A 116 7.30 -14.84 18.04
C ASP A 116 7.80 -15.63 16.83
N LEU A 117 9.08 -15.99 16.87
CA LEU A 117 9.75 -16.71 15.79
C LEU A 117 9.27 -18.15 15.61
N ARG A 118 8.54 -18.72 16.57
CA ARG A 118 7.99 -20.08 16.45
C ARG A 118 6.93 -20.18 15.35
N ALA A 119 6.31 -19.06 14.99
CA ALA A 119 5.39 -18.97 13.85
C ALA A 119 6.09 -19.23 12.50
N LEU A 120 7.40 -19.03 12.44
CA LEU A 120 8.21 -19.18 11.22
C LEU A 120 8.98 -20.51 11.18
N ASP A 121 8.86 -21.36 12.20
CA ASP A 121 9.59 -22.61 12.25
C ASP A 121 9.18 -23.57 11.11
N PRO A 122 10.14 -24.32 10.54
CA PRO A 122 9.82 -25.36 9.57
C PRO A 122 9.04 -26.49 10.22
N ARG A 123 8.03 -27.01 9.52
CA ARG A 123 7.35 -28.26 9.90
C ARG A 123 8.20 -29.47 9.45
N PRO A 124 8.06 -30.64 10.10
CA PRO A 124 8.58 -31.89 9.54
C PRO A 124 7.93 -32.18 8.17
N GLY A 125 8.75 -32.45 7.15
CA GLY A 125 8.29 -32.73 5.79
C GLY A 125 8.21 -31.48 4.87
N PRO A 126 7.86 -31.66 3.59
CA PRO A 126 7.74 -30.55 2.65
C PRO A 126 6.46 -29.75 2.93
N ASP A 127 6.59 -28.53 3.45
CA ASP A 127 5.49 -27.55 3.57
C ASP A 127 5.87 -26.25 2.85
N THR A 128 5.31 -26.06 1.65
CA THR A 128 5.54 -24.89 0.80
C THR A 128 4.52 -23.78 1.04
N ARG A 129 3.55 -23.99 1.94
CA ARG A 129 2.51 -22.98 2.23
C ARG A 129 3.14 -21.71 2.78
N PRO A 130 2.55 -20.53 2.51
CA PRO A 130 3.02 -19.27 3.06
C PRO A 130 3.19 -19.35 4.57
N VAL A 131 4.16 -18.63 5.13
CA VAL A 131 4.25 -18.53 6.59
C VAL A 131 3.08 -17.69 7.10
N PRO A 132 2.65 -17.86 8.37
CA PRO A 132 1.56 -17.06 8.91
C PRO A 132 1.90 -15.57 8.78
N ALA A 133 0.98 -14.76 8.26
CA ALA A 133 1.23 -13.33 8.08
C ALA A 133 1.40 -12.61 9.42
N TRP A 134 2.01 -11.41 9.41
CA TRP A 134 2.24 -10.62 10.62
C TRP A 134 0.93 -10.25 11.35
N TYR A 135 -0.14 -10.02 10.58
CA TYR A 135 -1.49 -9.70 11.05
C TYR A 135 -2.38 -10.92 11.31
N TYR A 136 -1.84 -12.15 11.35
CA TYR A 136 -2.63 -13.31 11.77
C TYR A 136 -3.14 -13.10 13.20
N PRO A 137 -4.45 -13.18 13.52
CA PRO A 137 -4.94 -12.74 14.83
C PRO A 137 -4.28 -13.44 16.05
N PRO A 138 -4.04 -14.77 16.04
CA PRO A 138 -3.26 -15.43 17.09
C PRO A 138 -1.77 -15.05 17.15
N ARG A 139 -1.22 -14.39 16.13
CA ARG A 139 0.11 -13.72 16.22
C ARG A 139 -0.01 -12.32 16.77
N VAL A 140 -1.01 -11.55 16.35
CA VAL A 140 -1.26 -10.21 16.91
C VAL A 140 -1.49 -10.30 18.42
N ASN A 141 -2.18 -11.35 18.85
CA ASN A 141 -2.46 -11.68 20.25
C ASN A 141 -2.84 -10.43 21.08
N SER A 142 -3.81 -9.69 20.56
CA SER A 142 -4.28 -8.45 21.17
C SER A 142 -5.80 -8.40 21.01
N PRO A 143 -6.57 -8.87 22.01
CA PRO A 143 -8.03 -9.02 21.89
C PRO A 143 -8.76 -7.67 21.72
N GLY A 144 -8.13 -6.58 22.17
CA GLY A 144 -8.60 -5.21 21.95
C GLY A 144 -8.31 -4.65 20.57
N ARG A 145 -7.49 -5.33 19.75
CA ARG A 145 -7.07 -4.83 18.44
C ARG A 145 -7.80 -5.55 17.33
N ARG A 146 -8.63 -4.84 16.58
CA ARG A 146 -9.33 -5.40 15.41
C ARG A 146 -8.42 -5.41 14.19
N ILE A 147 -8.61 -6.42 13.35
CA ILE A 147 -7.91 -6.56 12.08
C ILE A 147 -8.92 -6.43 10.95
N TYR A 148 -8.70 -5.45 10.06
CA TYR A 148 -9.54 -5.19 8.89
C TYR A 148 -8.76 -5.50 7.62
N VAL A 149 -9.22 -6.47 6.83
CA VAL A 149 -8.65 -6.75 5.51
C VAL A 149 -9.44 -5.97 4.47
N MET A 150 -8.85 -4.88 4.00
CA MET A 150 -9.42 -3.98 2.99
C MET A 150 -9.15 -4.52 1.59
N VAL A 151 -10.23 -4.72 0.82
CA VAL A 151 -10.17 -5.22 -0.56
C VAL A 151 -11.15 -4.48 -1.44
N HIS A 152 -10.88 -4.45 -2.74
CA HIS A 152 -11.85 -3.88 -3.68
C HIS A 152 -13.16 -4.69 -3.64
N VAL A 153 -14.31 -4.03 -3.81
CA VAL A 153 -15.66 -4.64 -3.70
C VAL A 153 -15.83 -5.89 -4.57
N LEU A 154 -15.18 -5.93 -5.75
CA LEU A 154 -15.21 -7.10 -6.64
C LEU A 154 -14.59 -8.36 -6.02
N GLU A 155 -13.65 -8.21 -5.08
CA GLU A 155 -12.98 -9.32 -4.40
C GLU A 155 -13.60 -9.62 -3.04
N TYR A 156 -14.42 -8.71 -2.50
CA TYR A 156 -15.00 -8.78 -1.16
C TYR A 156 -15.67 -10.14 -0.85
N LYS A 157 -16.56 -10.61 -1.72
CA LYS A 157 -17.27 -11.90 -1.50
C LYS A 157 -16.30 -13.08 -1.35
N LYS A 158 -15.22 -13.07 -2.12
CA LYS A 158 -14.20 -14.13 -2.06
C LYS A 158 -13.41 -14.06 -0.77
N TYR A 159 -12.90 -12.88 -0.42
CA TYR A 159 -12.16 -12.70 0.83
C TYR A 159 -13.03 -13.03 2.03
N ARG A 160 -14.29 -12.60 2.05
CA ARG A 160 -15.25 -12.97 3.12
C ARG A 160 -15.43 -14.48 3.21
N LYS A 161 -15.54 -15.19 2.09
CA LYS A 161 -15.65 -16.67 2.10
C LYS A 161 -14.38 -17.33 2.65
N ALA A 162 -13.20 -16.83 2.29
CA ALA A 162 -11.92 -17.42 2.69
C ALA A 162 -11.53 -17.09 4.15
N LEU A 163 -11.85 -15.88 4.63
CA LEU A 163 -11.32 -15.32 5.88
C LEU A 163 -12.39 -14.96 6.90
N GLY A 164 -13.68 -14.91 6.53
CA GLY A 164 -14.74 -14.37 7.38
C GLY A 164 -15.09 -15.20 8.62
N ALA A 165 -14.55 -16.42 8.73
CA ALA A 165 -14.66 -17.25 9.94
C ALA A 165 -13.48 -17.08 10.90
N VAL A 166 -12.46 -16.30 10.53
CA VAL A 166 -11.28 -16.06 11.37
C VAL A 166 -11.68 -15.11 12.51
N PRO A 167 -11.52 -15.50 13.79
CA PRO A 167 -11.87 -14.64 14.91
C PRO A 167 -11.10 -13.33 14.89
N ASN A 168 -11.77 -12.23 15.29
CA ASN A 168 -11.18 -10.89 15.40
C ASN A 168 -10.64 -10.30 14.07
N LEU A 169 -11.05 -10.86 12.93
CA LEU A 169 -10.72 -10.38 11.59
C LEU A 169 -11.99 -10.07 10.81
N HIS A 170 -11.99 -8.91 10.16
CA HIS A 170 -13.12 -8.41 9.38
C HIS A 170 -12.65 -8.12 7.95
N VAL A 171 -13.36 -8.63 6.96
CA VAL A 171 -13.13 -8.27 5.56
C VAL A 171 -14.01 -7.09 5.23
N ILE A 172 -13.42 -6.02 4.69
CA ILE A 172 -14.13 -4.81 4.26
C ILE A 172 -13.88 -4.61 2.76
N GLY A 173 -14.97 -4.64 1.99
CA GLY A 173 -14.95 -4.25 0.59
C GLY A 173 -14.97 -2.73 0.45
N TRP A 174 -14.34 -2.16 -0.58
CA TRP A 174 -14.46 -0.73 -0.89
C TRP A 174 -14.76 -0.50 -2.38
N SER A 175 -15.47 0.59 -2.68
CA SER A 175 -15.68 1.12 -4.03
C SER A 175 -16.00 2.59 -3.97
N PHE A 176 -15.58 3.37 -4.96
CA PHE A 176 -16.22 4.67 -5.19
C PHE A 176 -17.61 4.43 -5.77
N HIS A 177 -18.60 5.15 -5.26
CA HIS A 177 -20.00 5.05 -5.66
C HIS A 177 -20.12 5.28 -7.17
N ALA A 178 -21.07 4.60 -7.80
CA ALA A 178 -21.45 4.87 -9.16
C ALA A 178 -22.89 5.34 -9.18
N ASP A 179 -23.16 6.45 -9.86
CA ASP A 179 -24.50 6.99 -10.02
C ASP A 179 -25.29 6.06 -10.96
N GLY A 180 -25.82 4.96 -10.43
CA GLY A 180 -26.59 3.96 -11.18
C GLY A 180 -26.83 2.67 -10.39
N THR A 181 -28.03 2.09 -10.54
CA THR A 181 -28.47 0.89 -9.80
C THR A 181 -27.76 -0.41 -10.20
N ASP A 182 -27.05 -0.41 -11.33
CA ASP A 182 -26.41 -1.60 -11.92
C ASP A 182 -24.92 -1.40 -12.20
N TRP A 183 -24.17 -0.80 -11.28
CA TRP A 183 -22.75 -0.46 -11.45
C TRP A 183 -21.83 -1.65 -11.79
N TRP A 184 -22.25 -2.90 -11.51
CA TRP A 184 -21.52 -4.09 -11.94
C TRP A 184 -21.85 -4.54 -13.38
N LEU A 185 -22.87 -3.95 -14.03
CA LEU A 185 -23.32 -4.23 -15.41
C LEU A 185 -23.26 -3.01 -16.35
N SER A 186 -23.21 -1.78 -15.85
CA SER A 186 -23.42 -0.55 -16.65
C SER A 186 -22.17 -0.01 -17.37
N GLY A 187 -21.03 -0.71 -17.35
CA GLY A 187 -19.81 -0.24 -18.05
C GLY A 187 -19.10 0.95 -17.40
N ASP A 188 -19.63 1.48 -16.30
CA ASP A 188 -18.94 2.38 -15.39
C ASP A 188 -18.02 1.58 -14.48
N TYR A 189 -16.80 1.33 -14.93
CA TYR A 189 -15.84 0.56 -14.14
C TYR A 189 -15.58 1.22 -12.77
N PRO A 190 -15.66 0.48 -11.65
CA PRO A 190 -15.29 0.99 -10.34
C PRO A 190 -13.81 1.42 -10.35
N TYR A 191 -13.47 2.48 -9.62
CA TYR A 191 -12.11 3.03 -9.62
C TYR A 191 -11.14 2.13 -8.85
N VAL A 192 -9.92 1.95 -9.38
CA VAL A 192 -8.91 1.03 -8.84
C VAL A 192 -7.52 1.65 -8.88
N GLY A 193 -6.59 1.11 -8.09
CA GLY A 193 -5.19 1.56 -8.08
C GLY A 193 -4.54 1.41 -6.70
N PHE A 194 -3.21 1.52 -6.64
CA PHE A 194 -2.52 1.48 -5.35
C PHE A 194 -2.89 2.68 -4.47
N GLY A 195 -2.87 3.91 -5.02
CA GLY A 195 -3.29 5.12 -4.32
C GLY A 195 -4.75 5.04 -3.88
N ALA A 196 -5.66 4.59 -4.74
CA ALA A 196 -7.08 4.41 -4.41
C ALA A 196 -7.31 3.42 -3.25
N SER A 197 -6.56 2.32 -3.22
CA SER A 197 -6.68 1.30 -2.17
C SER A 197 -6.23 1.83 -0.80
N ARG A 198 -5.10 2.55 -0.77
CA ARG A 198 -4.59 3.20 0.46
C ARG A 198 -5.48 4.36 0.90
N TYR A 199 -5.99 5.14 -0.06
CA TYR A 199 -6.97 6.20 0.20
C TYR A 199 -8.19 5.63 0.93
N ALA A 200 -8.77 4.56 0.40
CA ALA A 200 -9.92 3.90 1.00
C ALA A 200 -9.63 3.34 2.41
N ALA A 201 -8.43 2.80 2.64
CA ALA A 201 -8.02 2.31 3.95
C ALA A 201 -7.94 3.44 5.00
N ILE A 202 -7.35 4.58 4.66
CA ILE A 202 -7.31 5.75 5.56
C ILE A 202 -8.71 6.33 5.77
N GLU A 203 -9.53 6.47 4.73
CA GLU A 203 -10.89 6.99 4.89
C GLU A 203 -11.76 6.06 5.74
N PHE A 204 -11.56 4.74 5.65
CA PHE A 204 -12.19 3.79 6.56
C PHE A 204 -11.77 4.03 8.01
N CYS A 205 -10.47 4.25 8.26
CA CYS A 205 -9.98 4.56 9.61
C CYS A 205 -10.55 5.88 10.14
N LYS A 206 -10.59 6.93 9.32
CA LYS A 206 -11.19 8.22 9.68
C LYS A 206 -12.68 8.05 9.99
N TRP A 207 -13.40 7.27 9.18
CA TRP A 207 -14.80 6.94 9.45
C TRP A 207 -14.96 6.20 10.77
N LEU A 208 -14.18 5.14 11.02
CA LEU A 208 -14.21 4.40 12.28
C LEU A 208 -13.99 5.32 13.48
N ARG A 209 -12.97 6.18 13.41
CA ARG A 209 -12.66 7.08 14.52
C ARG A 209 -13.76 8.10 14.79
N ARG A 210 -14.29 8.73 13.74
CA ARG A 210 -15.38 9.74 13.85
C ARG A 210 -16.68 9.14 14.40
N ASN A 211 -16.94 7.87 14.12
CA ASN A 211 -18.20 7.21 14.45
C ASN A 211 -18.10 6.26 15.64
N SER A 212 -16.88 5.98 16.11
CA SER A 212 -16.63 5.42 17.44
C SER A 212 -16.37 6.55 18.43
N ASN A 213 -16.37 6.27 19.73
CA ASN A 213 -16.11 7.25 20.80
C ASN A 213 -14.65 7.78 20.82
N HIS A 214 -14.00 7.96 19.67
CA HIS A 214 -12.63 8.46 19.51
C HIS A 214 -11.63 7.71 20.41
N ARG A 215 -11.76 6.38 20.48
CA ARG A 215 -11.01 5.54 21.44
C ARG A 215 -9.51 5.50 21.18
N TRP A 216 -9.12 5.74 19.94
CA TRP A 216 -7.73 5.73 19.48
C TRP A 216 -7.54 6.82 18.43
N ASP A 217 -6.31 7.31 18.33
CA ASP A 217 -5.91 8.31 17.32
C ASP A 217 -5.09 7.70 16.19
N TYR A 218 -4.69 6.44 16.33
CA TYR A 218 -3.76 5.77 15.44
C TYR A 218 -4.38 4.56 14.77
N ALA A 219 -3.90 4.22 13.57
CA ALA A 219 -4.17 2.94 12.94
C ALA A 219 -2.93 2.45 12.18
N TRP A 220 -2.73 1.14 12.17
CA TRP A 220 -1.67 0.50 11.42
C TRP A 220 -2.15 0.19 10.01
N LEU A 221 -1.43 0.62 8.98
CA LEU A 221 -1.62 0.17 7.61
C LEU A 221 -0.51 -0.79 7.22
N VAL A 222 -0.88 -1.99 6.76
CA VAL A 222 0.05 -3.09 6.48
C VAL A 222 -0.25 -3.69 5.11
N ASP A 223 0.78 -3.93 4.31
CA ASP A 223 0.67 -4.72 3.09
C ASP A 223 0.39 -6.19 3.46
N ASP A 224 -0.48 -6.86 2.71
CA ASP A 224 -0.86 -8.24 2.98
C ASP A 224 0.30 -9.26 3.02
N ASN A 225 1.44 -8.96 2.40
CA ASN A 225 2.58 -9.87 2.33
C ASN A 225 3.71 -9.57 3.33
N VAL A 226 3.47 -8.72 4.32
CA VAL A 226 4.36 -8.57 5.48
C VAL A 226 4.20 -9.79 6.39
N TYR A 227 5.30 -10.52 6.63
CA TYR A 227 5.29 -11.70 7.51
C TYR A 227 6.05 -11.48 8.81
N TYR A 228 6.99 -10.52 8.86
CA TYR A 228 7.78 -10.25 10.05
C TYR A 228 8.37 -8.84 10.05
N LEU A 229 8.58 -8.28 11.24
CA LEU A 229 9.42 -7.10 11.46
C LEU A 229 10.56 -7.52 12.40
N ASN A 230 11.78 -7.57 11.87
CA ASN A 230 12.99 -7.84 12.65
C ASN A 230 13.20 -6.77 13.72
N SER A 231 13.65 -7.17 14.91
CA SER A 231 13.94 -6.30 16.05
C SER A 231 12.75 -5.42 16.50
N PHE A 232 11.52 -5.82 16.15
CA PHE A 232 10.33 -5.05 16.49
C PHE A 232 10.07 -5.08 18.00
N ARG A 233 9.95 -3.91 18.62
CA ARG A 233 9.75 -3.78 20.08
C ARG A 233 8.32 -4.02 20.55
N GLY A 234 7.37 -4.09 19.62
CA GLY A 234 5.95 -4.29 19.90
C GLY A 234 5.07 -3.13 19.41
N LEU A 235 3.78 -3.41 19.25
CA LEU A 235 2.78 -2.43 18.76
C LEU A 235 2.64 -1.25 19.73
N ALA A 236 2.50 -1.53 21.03
CA ALA A 236 2.33 -0.51 22.07
C ALA A 236 3.53 0.44 22.18
N GLU A 237 4.75 -0.07 22.02
CA GLU A 237 5.96 0.76 22.05
C GLU A 237 6.07 1.68 20.83
N ALA A 238 5.67 1.20 19.65
CA ALA A 238 5.61 2.05 18.45
C ALA A 238 4.52 3.14 18.59
N GLU A 239 3.37 2.80 19.17
CA GLU A 239 2.28 3.75 19.47
C GLU A 239 2.72 4.81 20.49
N ALA A 240 3.38 4.41 21.56
CA ALA A 240 3.94 5.33 22.55
C ALA A 240 5.00 6.26 21.93
N ALA A 241 5.85 5.75 21.05
CA ALA A 241 6.85 6.57 20.36
C ALA A 241 6.23 7.55 19.36
N MET A 242 5.20 7.12 18.64
CA MET A 242 4.45 7.99 17.75
C MET A 242 3.84 9.19 18.49
N LEU A 243 3.21 8.94 19.65
CA LEU A 243 2.68 9.97 20.53
C LEU A 243 3.81 10.87 21.06
N ALA A 244 4.84 10.30 21.67
CA ALA A 244 5.92 11.05 22.31
C ALA A 244 6.72 11.93 21.33
N ARG A 245 6.77 11.56 20.06
CA ARG A 245 7.45 12.32 19.00
C ARG A 245 6.52 13.25 18.22
N GLY A 246 5.21 13.20 18.46
CA GLY A 246 4.22 13.97 17.71
C GLY A 246 4.22 13.63 16.22
N TYR A 247 4.50 12.37 15.86
CA TYR A 247 4.55 11.96 14.47
C TYR A 247 3.15 11.78 13.87
N VAL A 248 3.02 12.14 12.59
CA VAL A 248 1.88 11.84 11.72
C VAL A 248 1.98 10.43 11.14
N GLY A 249 3.20 9.95 10.94
CA GLY A 249 3.49 8.59 10.48
C GLY A 249 4.76 8.02 11.11
N LEU A 250 4.71 6.76 11.52
CA LEU A 250 5.86 6.01 12.01
C LEU A 250 6.04 4.73 11.18
N GLY A 251 7.17 4.64 10.49
CA GLY A 251 7.54 3.50 9.66
C GLY A 251 8.79 2.77 10.14
N PHE A 252 9.15 1.72 9.42
CA PHE A 252 10.29 0.86 9.72
C PHE A 252 11.17 0.68 8.48
N GLY A 253 12.43 0.29 8.67
CA GLY A 253 13.31 -0.07 7.57
C GLY A 253 12.66 -1.17 6.74
N SER A 254 12.86 -1.18 5.42
CA SER A 254 12.30 -2.21 4.54
C SER A 254 13.45 -3.02 3.93
N GLU A 255 13.32 -4.33 3.88
CA GLU A 255 14.20 -5.13 3.04
C GLU A 255 13.93 -4.87 1.56
N THR A 256 15.00 -4.83 0.77
CA THR A 256 14.90 -4.54 -0.66
C THR A 256 14.22 -5.67 -1.43
N ALA A 257 14.27 -6.91 -0.93
CA ALA A 257 13.78 -8.12 -1.60
C ALA A 257 12.63 -8.77 -0.84
N THR A 258 11.79 -9.51 -1.58
CA THR A 258 10.77 -10.38 -1.02
C THR A 258 11.26 -11.82 -0.98
N ASP A 259 11.01 -12.52 0.11
CA ASP A 259 11.45 -13.90 0.32
C ASP A 259 10.45 -14.93 -0.19
N THR A 260 10.94 -16.08 -0.66
CA THR A 260 10.09 -17.27 -0.87
C THR A 260 9.87 -18.00 0.45
N THR A 261 8.85 -18.86 0.53
CA THR A 261 8.65 -19.74 1.69
C THR A 261 9.94 -20.50 2.03
N ASP A 262 10.57 -21.14 1.03
CA ASP A 262 11.75 -21.96 1.25
C ASP A 262 12.93 -21.15 1.80
N ALA A 263 13.13 -19.91 1.32
CA ALA A 263 14.16 -19.02 1.83
C ALA A 263 13.92 -18.67 3.31
N ILE A 264 12.67 -18.35 3.67
CA ILE A 264 12.29 -18.04 5.06
C ILE A 264 12.60 -19.24 5.97
N LEU A 265 12.21 -20.45 5.57
CA LEU A 265 12.41 -21.66 6.37
C LEU A 265 13.88 -22.06 6.46
N ALA A 266 14.63 -21.91 5.37
CA ALA A 266 16.07 -22.15 5.35
C ALA A 266 16.80 -21.21 6.31
N ASP A 267 16.47 -19.91 6.27
CA ASP A 267 17.04 -18.92 7.19
C ASP A 267 16.65 -19.19 8.63
N ARG A 268 15.40 -19.58 8.88
CA ARG A 268 14.94 -19.90 10.22
C ARG A 268 15.68 -21.11 10.78
N LYS A 269 15.80 -22.19 9.99
CA LYS A 269 16.55 -23.41 10.36
C LYS A 269 18.03 -23.10 10.62
N ALA A 270 18.63 -22.23 9.81
CA ALA A 270 20.02 -21.80 9.95
C ALA A 270 20.23 -20.71 11.01
N LYS A 271 19.16 -20.24 11.69
CA LYS A 271 19.18 -19.11 12.64
C LYS A 271 19.85 -17.86 12.06
N ARG A 272 19.59 -17.58 10.78
CA ARG A 272 20.10 -16.40 10.08
C ARG A 272 19.08 -15.26 10.13
N ARG A 273 19.58 -14.02 10.18
CA ARG A 273 18.89 -12.72 10.00
C ARG A 273 17.68 -12.40 10.89
N PHE A 274 17.02 -13.37 11.50
CA PHE A 274 15.85 -13.18 12.34
C PHE A 274 16.26 -12.74 13.73
N VAL A 275 15.90 -11.52 14.08
CA VAL A 275 16.12 -10.95 15.41
C VAL A 275 14.76 -10.80 16.07
N SER A 276 14.57 -11.49 17.20
CA SER A 276 13.36 -11.40 18.03
C SER A 276 13.21 -10.00 18.65
N ASN A 277 12.11 -9.76 19.36
CA ASN A 277 11.94 -8.54 20.13
C ASN A 277 13.16 -8.29 21.04
N PRO A 278 13.89 -7.17 20.87
CA PRO A 278 15.07 -6.87 21.68
C PRO A 278 14.69 -6.36 23.09
N GLY A 279 13.40 -6.17 23.37
CA GLY A 279 12.89 -5.48 24.55
C GLY A 279 13.09 -3.96 24.49
N GLY A 280 12.62 -3.27 25.54
CA GLY A 280 12.81 -1.83 25.73
C GLY A 280 11.91 -0.95 24.86
N THR A 281 12.16 0.36 24.88
CA THR A 281 11.27 1.38 24.29
C THR A 281 11.90 2.09 23.10
N TYR A 282 11.12 2.54 22.13
CA TYR A 282 11.65 3.34 21.00
C TYR A 282 12.04 4.78 21.37
N ALA A 283 11.96 5.18 22.65
CA ALA A 283 12.21 6.56 23.08
C ALA A 283 13.61 7.07 22.68
N GLY A 284 14.63 6.22 22.83
CA GLY A 284 16.02 6.51 22.45
C GLY A 284 16.39 6.20 21.00
N SER A 285 15.47 5.69 20.19
CA SER A 285 15.76 5.29 18.81
C SER A 285 15.99 6.50 17.91
N THR A 286 16.86 6.31 16.91
CA THR A 286 17.07 7.29 15.85
C THR A 286 16.04 7.07 14.74
N PHE A 287 15.31 8.13 14.39
CA PHE A 287 14.32 8.11 13.33
C PHE A 287 14.79 8.92 12.14
N ARG A 288 14.70 8.33 10.95
CA ARG A 288 15.10 8.94 9.69
C ARG A 288 13.89 9.55 8.97
N LYS A 289 14.12 10.64 8.25
CA LYS A 289 13.15 11.27 7.35
C LYS A 289 13.51 11.12 5.86
N ASP A 290 14.72 10.67 5.56
CA ASP A 290 15.20 10.46 4.18
C ASP A 290 14.82 9.07 3.60
N ARG A 291 13.77 8.47 4.16
CA ARG A 291 13.24 7.15 3.79
C ARG A 291 11.74 7.27 3.51
N VAL A 292 11.13 6.20 3.00
CA VAL A 292 9.70 6.18 2.64
C VAL A 292 8.88 5.46 3.71
N LEU A 293 7.76 6.04 4.13
CA LEU A 293 6.73 5.38 4.93
C LEU A 293 5.99 4.40 4.02
N GLN A 294 6.26 3.11 4.14
CA GLN A 294 5.68 2.09 3.27
C GLN A 294 5.49 0.76 4.00
N GLN A 295 4.61 -0.08 3.46
CA GLN A 295 4.43 -1.51 3.76
C GLN A 295 3.93 -1.88 5.16
N ALA A 296 4.42 -1.24 6.22
CA ALA A 296 3.92 -1.35 7.58
C ALA A 296 4.17 -0.02 8.27
N VAL A 297 3.09 0.75 8.47
CA VAL A 297 3.18 2.13 8.97
C VAL A 297 2.07 2.37 9.98
N LEU A 298 2.41 2.97 11.11
CA LEU A 298 1.43 3.52 12.05
C LEU A 298 1.11 4.96 11.64
N TRP A 299 -0.16 5.27 11.44
CA TRP A 299 -0.66 6.57 10.97
C TRP A 299 -1.48 7.28 12.03
N ASN A 300 -1.36 8.61 12.09
CA ASN A 300 -2.17 9.46 12.96
C ASN A 300 -3.48 9.81 12.27
N ILE A 301 -4.49 9.01 12.52
CA ILE A 301 -5.81 9.12 11.89
C ILE A 301 -6.52 10.39 12.34
N ASP A 302 -6.40 10.79 13.61
CA ASP A 302 -6.95 12.07 14.09
C ASP A 302 -6.37 13.25 13.31
N TRP A 303 -5.03 13.30 13.20
CA TRP A 303 -4.35 14.36 12.50
C TRP A 303 -4.71 14.37 11.00
N LEU A 304 -4.70 13.21 10.34
CA LEU A 304 -5.06 13.09 8.92
C LEU A 304 -6.52 13.51 8.66
N ASP A 305 -7.43 13.23 9.59
CA ASP A 305 -8.84 13.64 9.51
C ASP A 305 -8.98 15.16 9.65
N GLN A 306 -8.34 15.76 10.67
CA GLN A 306 -8.36 17.21 10.90
C GLN A 306 -7.79 18.03 9.74
N HIS A 307 -6.86 17.47 8.97
CA HIS A 307 -6.22 18.14 7.82
C HIS A 307 -6.81 17.73 6.47
N ASN A 308 -7.87 16.90 6.45
CA ASN A 308 -8.43 16.29 5.24
C ASN A 308 -7.38 15.60 4.34
N LEU A 309 -6.26 15.17 4.91
CA LEU A 309 -5.12 14.63 4.16
C LEU A 309 -5.27 13.12 3.96
N ASN A 310 -4.88 12.63 2.78
CA ASN A 310 -4.83 11.20 2.49
C ASN A 310 -3.76 10.86 1.43
N PHE A 311 -3.53 9.57 1.18
CA PHE A 311 -2.83 9.07 0.00
C PHE A 311 -3.50 9.59 -1.26
N SER A 312 -2.70 9.95 -2.26
CA SER A 312 -3.26 10.47 -3.50
C SER A 312 -3.93 9.35 -4.30
N PRO A 313 -5.27 9.38 -4.49
CA PRO A 313 -5.96 8.33 -5.24
C PRO A 313 -5.59 8.36 -6.72
N TYR A 314 -5.00 9.46 -7.23
CA TYR A 314 -4.53 9.64 -8.61
C TYR A 314 -3.29 8.81 -8.98
N PHE A 315 -2.64 8.13 -8.01
CA PHE A 315 -1.54 7.19 -8.26
C PHE A 315 -2.13 5.77 -8.44
N ILE A 316 -2.04 5.24 -9.66
CA ILE A 316 -2.66 3.97 -10.02
C ILE A 316 -1.68 2.79 -10.03
N ALA A 317 -0.41 3.01 -10.42
CA ALA A 317 0.52 1.94 -10.73
C ALA A 317 1.74 1.84 -9.80
N SER A 318 2.12 2.91 -9.09
CA SER A 318 3.23 2.98 -8.15
C SER A 318 3.31 4.32 -7.38
N ALA A 319 4.32 4.42 -6.51
CA ALA A 319 4.86 5.65 -5.90
C ALA A 319 3.92 6.46 -5.00
N GLU A 320 2.75 5.95 -4.65
CA GLU A 320 1.80 6.59 -3.75
C GLU A 320 2.35 6.73 -2.31
N ASP A 321 3.10 5.73 -1.83
CA ASP A 321 3.79 5.79 -0.53
C ASP A 321 4.89 6.85 -0.53
N THR A 322 5.63 6.93 -1.64
CA THR A 322 6.71 7.90 -1.80
C THR A 322 6.16 9.31 -1.91
N SER A 323 5.07 9.51 -2.65
CA SER A 323 4.47 10.83 -2.84
C SER A 323 3.90 11.39 -1.55
N ILE A 324 3.18 10.60 -0.74
CA ILE A 324 2.70 11.09 0.56
C ILE A 324 3.85 11.33 1.54
N THR A 325 4.89 10.49 1.56
CA THR A 325 6.05 10.72 2.44
C THR A 325 6.76 12.02 2.07
N ASN A 326 6.93 12.27 0.77
CA ASN A 326 7.52 13.50 0.28
C ASN A 326 6.63 14.71 0.61
N TYR A 327 5.30 14.58 0.54
CA TYR A 327 4.38 15.64 0.92
C TYR A 327 4.59 16.05 2.38
N LEU A 328 4.67 15.07 3.29
CA LEU A 328 4.91 15.32 4.71
C LEU A 328 6.25 16.00 4.95
N ASP A 329 7.31 15.59 4.24
CA ASP A 329 8.65 16.17 4.36
C ASP A 329 8.66 17.64 3.89
N THR A 330 8.14 17.92 2.70
CA THR A 330 8.08 19.26 2.11
C THR A 330 7.29 20.24 2.97
N HIS A 331 6.19 19.80 3.57
CA HIS A 331 5.32 20.65 4.40
C HIS A 331 5.74 20.67 5.88
N GLY A 332 6.91 20.10 6.22
CA GLY A 332 7.46 20.14 7.57
C GLY A 332 6.69 19.33 8.61
N HIS A 333 5.84 18.39 8.17
CA HIS A 333 5.11 17.52 9.07
C HIS A 333 6.04 16.47 9.70
N ALA A 334 5.87 16.22 10.99
CA ALA A 334 6.73 15.30 11.70
C ALA A 334 6.38 13.85 11.36
N PHE A 335 7.34 13.09 10.84
CA PHE A 335 7.27 11.63 10.70
C PHE A 335 8.63 11.03 11.00
N GLY A 336 8.67 9.71 11.19
CA GLY A 336 9.91 9.02 11.51
C GLY A 336 9.96 7.57 11.05
N ILE A 337 11.11 7.15 10.54
CA ILE A 337 11.35 5.77 10.13
C ILE A 337 12.53 5.22 10.93
N THR A 338 12.28 4.22 11.77
CA THR A 338 13.36 3.54 12.50
C THR A 338 14.01 2.49 11.61
N THR A 339 15.33 2.48 11.54
CA THR A 339 16.10 1.43 10.83
C THR A 339 16.60 0.34 11.77
N GLU A 340 16.30 0.45 13.06
CA GLU A 340 16.61 -0.60 14.04
C GLU A 340 15.70 -1.81 13.86
N SER A 341 14.49 -1.58 13.35
CA SER A 341 13.53 -2.62 12.96
C SER A 341 13.36 -2.66 11.45
N THR A 342 13.28 -3.87 10.89
CA THR A 342 13.22 -4.07 9.43
C THR A 342 12.06 -4.96 9.02
N ILE A 343 11.25 -4.50 8.07
CA ILE A 343 10.12 -5.18 7.46
C ILE A 343 10.62 -6.27 6.52
N LEU A 344 10.14 -7.49 6.75
CA LEU A 344 10.36 -8.66 5.90
C LEU A 344 9.07 -9.03 5.17
N LYS A 345 9.19 -9.24 3.86
CA LYS A 345 8.07 -9.50 2.97
C LYS A 345 8.19 -10.85 2.30
N GLN A 346 7.07 -11.52 2.13
CA GLN A 346 7.01 -12.77 1.40
C GLN A 346 6.55 -12.52 -0.03
N THR A 347 7.09 -13.27 -0.97
CA THR A 347 6.57 -13.40 -2.32
C THR A 347 6.29 -14.86 -2.62
N ASN A 348 5.27 -15.10 -3.44
CA ASN A 348 5.17 -16.30 -4.23
C ASN A 348 4.32 -16.03 -5.48
N SER A 349 4.24 -17.02 -6.36
CA SER A 349 3.41 -17.02 -7.57
C SER A 349 1.93 -17.34 -7.30
N TYR A 350 1.49 -17.43 -6.05
CA TYR A 350 0.17 -17.88 -5.67
C TYR A 350 -0.82 -16.71 -5.71
N PHE A 351 -1.36 -16.50 -6.90
CA PHE A 351 -2.47 -15.59 -7.14
C PHE A 351 -3.75 -16.38 -7.29
N ASP A 352 -4.82 -15.80 -6.79
CA ASP A 352 -6.17 -16.35 -6.83
C ASP A 352 -6.71 -16.51 -8.27
N ASP A 353 -6.20 -15.71 -9.21
CA ASP A 353 -6.37 -15.70 -10.68
C ASP A 353 -7.79 -16.03 -11.22
N ASP A 354 -8.81 -15.67 -10.45
CA ASP A 354 -10.20 -15.92 -10.84
C ASP A 354 -10.74 -14.86 -11.80
N LYS A 355 -11.98 -15.07 -12.25
CA LYS A 355 -12.65 -14.16 -13.18
C LYS A 355 -12.75 -12.73 -12.64
N LEU A 356 -13.05 -12.53 -11.36
CA LEU A 356 -13.24 -11.19 -10.77
C LEU A 356 -11.89 -10.49 -10.54
N GLY A 357 -10.85 -11.21 -10.13
CA GLY A 357 -9.48 -10.70 -10.08
C GLY A 357 -8.96 -10.31 -11.48
N LYS A 358 -9.28 -11.10 -12.52
CA LYS A 358 -9.00 -10.74 -13.92
C LYS A 358 -9.77 -9.50 -14.36
N THR A 359 -11.03 -9.37 -13.99
CA THR A 359 -11.81 -8.14 -14.23
C THR A 359 -11.16 -6.94 -13.56
N LEU A 360 -10.74 -7.05 -12.29
CA LEU A 360 -10.07 -5.96 -11.58
C LEU A 360 -8.76 -5.55 -12.26
N ASN A 361 -7.94 -6.52 -12.68
CA ASN A 361 -6.73 -6.25 -13.46
C ASN A 361 -7.04 -5.57 -14.80
N SER A 362 -8.11 -5.99 -15.49
CA SER A 362 -8.55 -5.35 -16.73
C SER A 362 -9.04 -3.92 -16.51
N ILE A 363 -9.71 -3.63 -15.39
CA ILE A 363 -10.11 -2.28 -15.02
C ILE A 363 -8.88 -1.41 -14.80
N ARG A 364 -7.90 -1.90 -14.03
CA ARG A 364 -6.64 -1.18 -13.81
C ARG A 364 -5.95 -0.89 -15.14
N TYR A 365 -5.85 -1.88 -16.02
CA TYR A 365 -5.28 -1.70 -17.35
C TYR A 365 -6.00 -0.61 -18.17
N ASN A 366 -7.33 -0.50 -18.08
CA ASN A 366 -8.07 0.54 -18.80
C ASN A 366 -7.73 1.95 -18.30
N TYR A 367 -7.62 2.14 -16.98
CA TYR A 367 -7.17 3.42 -16.42
C TYR A 367 -5.69 3.68 -16.75
N GLU A 368 -4.81 2.67 -16.64
CA GLU A 368 -3.40 2.78 -17.08
C GLU A 368 -3.33 3.20 -18.56
N ARG A 369 -4.20 2.67 -19.42
CA ARG A 369 -4.29 3.05 -20.83
C ARG A 369 -4.76 4.50 -21.00
N TRP A 370 -5.76 4.96 -20.26
CA TRP A 370 -6.26 6.33 -20.36
C TRP A 370 -5.18 7.34 -20.00
N TYR A 371 -4.50 7.15 -18.87
CA TYR A 371 -3.36 7.98 -18.48
C TYR A 371 -2.22 7.90 -19.49
N ALA A 372 -1.87 6.70 -19.98
CA ALA A 372 -0.76 6.56 -20.92
C ALA A 372 -0.99 7.27 -22.27
N ILE A 373 -2.25 7.50 -22.68
CA ILE A 373 -2.57 8.25 -23.91
C ILE A 373 -2.13 9.71 -23.79
N THR A 374 -2.44 10.36 -22.66
CA THR A 374 -2.11 11.77 -22.43
C THR A 374 -0.66 11.94 -21.97
N GLU A 375 -0.25 11.20 -20.94
CA GLU A 375 1.08 11.28 -20.34
C GLU A 375 2.18 10.81 -21.29
N GLY A 376 1.90 9.79 -22.11
CA GLY A 376 2.88 9.24 -23.03
C GLY A 376 3.32 10.21 -24.14
N ALA A 377 2.54 11.26 -24.42
CA ALA A 377 2.88 12.29 -25.39
C ALA A 377 3.82 13.37 -24.84
N ARG A 378 4.01 13.44 -23.51
CA ARG A 378 4.85 14.43 -22.85
C ARG A 378 6.30 14.30 -23.26
N ARG A 379 6.97 15.43 -23.50
CA ARG A 379 8.35 15.48 -23.99
C ARG A 379 9.32 15.36 -22.82
N VAL A 380 10.25 14.41 -22.93
CA VAL A 380 11.29 14.10 -21.94
C VAL A 380 12.64 13.98 -22.60
N ILE A 381 13.71 14.24 -21.87
CA ILE A 381 15.10 14.07 -22.35
C ILE A 381 15.66 12.78 -21.77
N ASN A 382 16.23 11.92 -22.63
CA ASN A 382 16.97 10.75 -22.17
C ASN A 382 18.41 11.16 -21.82
N LYS A 383 18.76 11.18 -20.53
CA LYS A 383 20.13 11.53 -20.09
C LYS A 383 21.21 10.57 -20.61
N GLU A 384 20.85 9.34 -20.99
CA GLU A 384 21.77 8.33 -21.52
C GLU A 384 21.78 8.28 -23.05
N GLY A 385 20.99 9.14 -23.72
CA GLY A 385 20.80 9.14 -25.16
C GLY A 385 20.94 10.51 -25.81
N ALA A 386 20.11 10.78 -26.82
CA ALA A 386 20.12 12.07 -27.52
C ALA A 386 19.58 13.20 -26.63
N ALA A 387 20.23 14.37 -26.69
CA ALA A 387 19.80 15.59 -25.97
C ALA A 387 18.46 16.17 -26.47
N THR A 388 17.91 15.63 -27.58
CA THR A 388 16.64 16.08 -28.15
C THR A 388 15.46 15.48 -27.38
N PRO A 389 14.47 16.29 -26.95
CA PRO A 389 13.29 15.78 -26.27
C PRO A 389 12.47 14.79 -27.12
N VAL A 390 12.19 13.62 -26.56
CA VAL A 390 11.34 12.57 -27.15
C VAL A 390 10.05 12.40 -26.35
N PRO A 391 8.96 11.90 -26.95
CA PRO A 391 7.77 11.52 -26.18
C PRO A 391 8.12 10.44 -25.12
N LEU A 392 7.52 10.52 -23.94
CA LEU A 392 7.73 9.55 -22.86
C LEU A 392 7.45 8.12 -23.31
N LYS A 393 6.38 7.90 -24.09
CA LYS A 393 6.08 6.58 -24.65
C LYS A 393 7.23 6.02 -25.52
N ASP A 394 7.94 6.89 -26.24
CA ASP A 394 9.03 6.49 -27.12
C ASP A 394 10.29 6.19 -26.30
N LEU A 395 10.56 6.93 -25.23
CA LEU A 395 11.59 6.59 -24.25
C LEU A 395 11.34 5.21 -23.63
N ILE A 396 10.10 4.96 -23.18
CA ILE A 396 9.72 3.67 -22.57
C ILE A 396 9.95 2.51 -23.56
N VAL A 397 9.43 2.62 -24.78
CA VAL A 397 9.48 1.52 -25.77
C VAL A 397 10.88 1.33 -26.34
N ASN A 398 11.59 2.41 -26.67
CA ASN A 398 12.85 2.34 -27.42
C ASN A 398 14.09 2.36 -26.53
N SER A 399 13.97 2.71 -25.24
CA SER A 399 15.13 2.81 -24.34
C SER A 399 14.95 2.02 -23.06
N VAL A 400 13.79 2.07 -22.39
CA VAL A 400 13.58 1.33 -21.13
C VAL A 400 13.42 -0.17 -21.37
N PHE A 401 12.43 -0.58 -22.16
CA PHE A 401 12.16 -2.00 -22.38
C PHE A 401 13.35 -2.80 -22.91
N PRO A 402 14.13 -2.32 -23.91
CA PRO A 402 15.23 -3.08 -24.48
C PRO A 402 16.29 -3.54 -23.48
N VAL A 403 16.53 -2.75 -22.43
CA VAL A 403 17.52 -3.06 -21.38
C VAL A 403 16.91 -3.62 -20.11
N SER A 404 15.57 -3.64 -19.99
CA SER A 404 14.85 -4.12 -18.80
C SER A 404 14.89 -5.64 -18.62
N LEU A 405 14.54 -6.11 -17.43
CA LEU A 405 14.37 -7.54 -17.11
C LEU A 405 13.06 -8.13 -17.68
N ILE A 406 12.17 -7.29 -18.20
CA ILE A 406 10.88 -7.67 -18.80
C ILE A 406 10.80 -7.26 -20.27
N LYS A 407 11.94 -7.25 -20.98
CA LYS A 407 12.05 -6.88 -22.40
C LYS A 407 11.15 -7.69 -23.33
N ASP A 408 10.84 -8.92 -22.96
CA ASP A 408 9.91 -9.84 -23.61
C ASP A 408 8.44 -9.39 -23.50
N GLN A 409 8.13 -8.46 -22.58
CA GLN A 409 6.82 -7.82 -22.48
C GLN A 409 6.72 -6.53 -23.31
N ALA A 410 7.79 -6.13 -23.99
CA ALA A 410 7.85 -4.87 -24.73
C ALA A 410 6.81 -4.75 -25.85
N THR A 411 6.19 -5.85 -26.32
CA THR A 411 5.12 -5.83 -27.34
C THR A 411 3.72 -5.76 -26.73
N LYS A 412 3.58 -5.92 -25.42
CA LYS A 412 2.29 -5.95 -24.71
C LYS A 412 1.88 -4.52 -24.35
N ASN A 413 0.73 -4.08 -24.85
CA ASN A 413 0.18 -2.74 -24.54
C ASN A 413 0.00 -2.53 -23.03
N GLU A 414 -0.40 -3.56 -22.28
CA GLU A 414 -0.52 -3.49 -20.82
C GLU A 414 0.81 -3.11 -20.15
N ALA A 415 1.90 -3.80 -20.50
CA ALA A 415 3.21 -3.53 -19.93
C ALA A 415 3.68 -2.11 -20.29
N ARG A 416 3.45 -1.67 -21.53
CA ARG A 416 3.81 -0.30 -21.99
C ARG A 416 3.05 0.77 -21.23
N ASN A 417 1.73 0.65 -21.13
CA ASN A 417 0.88 1.63 -20.46
C ASN A 417 1.23 1.73 -18.96
N ARG A 418 1.45 0.58 -18.31
CA ARG A 418 1.89 0.53 -16.92
C ARG A 418 3.25 1.20 -16.73
N ALA A 419 4.23 0.93 -17.59
CA ALA A 419 5.54 1.56 -17.51
C ALA A 419 5.47 3.08 -17.73
N ILE A 420 4.60 3.56 -18.63
CA ILE A 420 4.36 5.02 -18.78
C ILE A 420 3.79 5.60 -17.48
N CYS A 421 2.75 4.99 -16.92
CA CYS A 421 2.14 5.46 -15.66
C CYS A 421 3.16 5.48 -14.51
N GLN A 422 3.96 4.42 -14.36
CA GLN A 422 4.98 4.32 -13.30
C GLN A 422 6.09 5.36 -13.46
N ALA A 423 6.47 5.69 -14.70
CA ALA A 423 7.42 6.77 -14.96
C ALA A 423 6.84 8.13 -14.56
N THR A 424 5.61 8.43 -14.97
CA THR A 424 4.90 9.65 -14.58
C THR A 424 4.75 9.75 -13.07
N GLU A 425 4.34 8.67 -12.40
CA GLU A 425 4.18 8.65 -10.93
C GLU A 425 5.51 8.83 -10.21
N SER A 426 6.62 8.36 -10.78
CA SER A 426 7.96 8.64 -10.25
C SER A 426 8.34 10.11 -10.39
N ILE A 427 8.00 10.75 -11.52
CA ILE A 427 8.17 12.20 -11.73
C ILE A 427 7.35 12.97 -10.70
N LEU A 428 6.06 12.66 -10.59
CA LEU A 428 5.16 13.34 -9.65
C LEU A 428 5.60 13.15 -8.20
N ALA A 429 5.97 11.95 -7.80
CA ALA A 429 6.46 11.69 -6.45
C ALA A 429 7.70 12.52 -6.12
N VAL A 430 8.67 12.66 -7.04
CA VAL A 430 9.81 13.56 -6.83
C VAL A 430 9.36 15.02 -6.87
N GLY A 431 8.44 15.39 -7.76
CA GLY A 431 7.87 16.72 -7.88
C GLY A 431 7.33 17.25 -6.56
N VAL A 432 6.64 16.40 -5.78
CA VAL A 432 6.13 16.76 -4.44
C VAL A 432 7.22 17.28 -3.48
N LYS A 433 8.50 16.93 -3.69
CA LYS A 433 9.62 17.47 -2.89
C LYS A 433 9.94 18.94 -3.15
N HIS A 434 9.38 19.52 -4.20
CA HIS A 434 9.70 20.85 -4.66
C HIS A 434 8.46 21.75 -4.48
N ASP A 435 8.64 22.86 -3.76
CA ASP A 435 7.56 23.79 -3.48
C ASP A 435 6.89 24.30 -4.77
N GLY A 436 5.56 24.22 -4.78
CA GLY A 436 4.71 24.59 -5.91
C GLY A 436 4.75 23.66 -7.14
N PHE A 437 5.42 22.50 -7.12
CA PHE A 437 5.44 21.58 -8.27
C PHE A 437 4.19 20.68 -8.35
N THR A 438 3.43 20.58 -7.26
CA THR A 438 2.24 19.75 -7.18
C THR A 438 1.11 20.48 -6.46
N PRO A 439 -0.14 20.36 -6.94
CA PRO A 439 -1.29 20.91 -6.23
C PRO A 439 -1.64 20.08 -4.99
N ASP A 440 -2.09 20.74 -3.91
CA ASP A 440 -2.58 20.09 -2.69
C ASP A 440 -3.72 19.11 -2.96
N GLN A 441 -4.50 19.36 -4.01
CA GLN A 441 -5.61 18.50 -4.44
C GLN A 441 -5.19 17.04 -4.69
N LEU A 442 -3.91 16.76 -4.96
CA LEU A 442 -3.44 15.36 -5.03
C LEU A 442 -3.68 14.62 -3.71
N PHE A 443 -3.44 15.26 -2.56
CA PHE A 443 -3.54 14.65 -1.23
C PHE A 443 -4.81 15.08 -0.47
N GLN A 444 -5.51 16.10 -0.97
CA GLN A 444 -6.80 16.58 -0.52
C GLN A 444 -7.80 16.58 -1.68
N PRO A 445 -8.21 15.41 -2.22
CA PRO A 445 -9.05 15.34 -3.42
C PRO A 445 -10.43 15.99 -3.25
N ASN A 446 -10.88 16.14 -2.00
CA ASN A 446 -12.12 16.85 -1.62
C ASN A 446 -11.86 18.29 -1.13
N GLY A 447 -10.63 18.81 -1.30
CA GLY A 447 -10.19 20.06 -0.70
C GLY A 447 -10.34 20.05 0.82
N ASN A 448 -11.02 21.07 1.36
CA ASN A 448 -11.28 21.21 2.80
C ASN A 448 -12.51 20.43 3.29
N GLN A 449 -13.12 19.62 2.44
CA GLN A 449 -14.29 18.82 2.80
C GLN A 449 -13.88 17.39 3.14
N GLN A 450 -14.59 16.80 4.10
CA GLN A 450 -14.43 15.38 4.43
C GLN A 450 -14.92 14.51 3.27
N GLN A 451 -14.29 13.36 3.09
CA GLN A 451 -14.82 12.33 2.20
C GLN A 451 -16.20 11.87 2.70
N VAL A 452 -17.19 11.92 1.83
CA VAL A 452 -18.49 11.30 2.08
C VAL A 452 -18.32 9.79 1.98
N THR A 453 -18.68 9.08 3.04
CA THR A 453 -18.55 7.62 3.13
C THR A 453 -19.88 6.96 3.47
N SER A 454 -20.16 5.80 2.88
CA SER A 454 -21.30 4.95 3.22
C SER A 454 -20.81 3.58 3.65
N ILE A 455 -21.51 2.92 4.58
CA ILE A 455 -21.24 1.53 4.96
C ILE A 455 -22.50 0.71 4.73
N THR A 456 -22.39 -0.32 3.90
CA THR A 456 -23.46 -1.25 3.52
C THR A 456 -23.21 -2.66 4.04
#